data_AF-A0A2V7XKE6-F1
#
_entry.id   AF-A0A2V7XKE6-F1
#
_cell.length_a   1.000
_cell.length_b   1.000
_cell.length_c   1.000
_cell.angle_alpha   90.00
_cell.angle_beta   90.00
_cell.angle_gamma   90.00
#
_symmetry.space_group_name_H-M   'P 1'
#
loop_
_entity.id
_entity.type
_entity.pdbx_description
1 polymer ?
#
loop_
_entity_poly.entity_id
_entity_poly.type
_entity_poly.pdbx_seq_one_letter_code
_entity_poly.pdbx_strand_id
1 'polypeptide(L)'
;MAVFTPGGPERMTKLLATLMLVSCAAVGSAEDAKPPATTTDPPSVSKSQGGFDIGALDRSVDPCVDFYQFACGGWRKANPIPPDQSRWGRFNELAERNRNVLHDILEQVKDPRPGRSALEAQVGDYYAACMDESGIERQGTRPIDPILKGVDAIASKEDLFRRLGENDAAALPTLFRFGAAPDLHDSKQTIASVGQGGLGLPDRDDYLKDDAKSKEKRERYVEHVGKMLQLLGESADQAKADAQTVLRIETGLAKAHLDRTAMRDPKNRDRASRSSRRATRSCRRRRSRTGRRTSAGTSPTRPLPTSARRWSRRTSCSTANISTARRKWSRAGSAACRPPTATSATHWAASTSTRRSAPTARRA
;
A
#
# COMPACT_ATOMS: atom_id res chain seq x y z
N MET A 1 56.11 -1.04 21.82
CA MET A 1 57.36 -1.51 21.20
C MET A 1 57.15 -2.97 20.78
N ALA A 2 57.43 -3.26 19.49
CA ALA A 2 57.63 -4.57 18.81
C ALA A 2 56.67 -5.74 19.14
N VAL A 3 55.73 -6.16 18.28
CA VAL A 3 55.85 -6.86 16.96
C VAL A 3 56.52 -8.23 17.05
N PHE A 4 55.74 -9.31 16.84
CA PHE A 4 56.08 -10.43 15.94
C PHE A 4 54.85 -11.36 15.69
N THR A 5 54.27 -11.26 14.48
CA THR A 5 53.57 -12.34 13.71
C THR A 5 54.64 -13.10 12.89
N PRO A 6 54.44 -14.28 12.23
CA PRO A 6 53.22 -14.71 11.51
C PRO A 6 52.94 -16.23 11.39
N GLY A 7 51.82 -16.60 10.74
CA GLY A 7 51.59 -17.97 10.22
C GLY A 7 50.13 -18.19 9.78
N GLY A 8 49.89 -18.25 8.46
CA GLY A 8 48.56 -18.34 7.82
C GLY A 8 48.02 -19.78 7.61
N PRO A 9 47.29 -20.07 6.52
CA PRO A 9 45.89 -20.51 6.58
C PRO A 9 45.60 -21.91 6.01
N GLU A 10 44.32 -22.29 6.11
CA GLU A 10 43.57 -23.37 5.44
C GLU A 10 43.34 -24.70 6.17
N ARG A 11 42.17 -25.28 5.83
CA ARG A 11 41.70 -26.68 6.00
C ARG A 11 40.99 -26.96 7.34
N MET A 12 39.88 -27.69 7.45
CA MET A 12 39.05 -28.45 6.51
C MET A 12 37.91 -29.07 7.35
N THR A 13 36.67 -28.87 6.92
CA THR A 13 35.66 -29.92 6.73
C THR A 13 35.45 -31.02 7.81
N LYS A 14 34.22 -31.03 8.37
CA LYS A 14 33.39 -32.18 8.85
C LYS A 14 33.82 -32.93 10.12
N LEU A 15 32.89 -32.98 11.09
CA LEU A 15 32.58 -34.17 11.92
C LEU A 15 31.12 -34.00 12.44
N LEU A 16 30.15 -34.79 11.93
CA LEU A 16 29.53 -35.97 12.58
C LEU A 16 28.60 -35.60 13.77
N ALA A 17 27.26 -35.60 13.65
CA ALA A 17 26.32 -36.74 13.62
C ALA A 17 26.72 -37.83 14.66
N THR A 18 25.91 -38.27 15.64
CA THR A 18 24.60 -38.96 15.51
C THR A 18 24.06 -39.31 16.92
N LEU A 19 22.74 -39.32 17.14
CA LEU A 19 21.97 -40.34 17.90
C LEU A 19 20.45 -40.06 17.72
N MET A 20 19.74 -40.69 16.77
CA MET A 20 18.96 -41.95 16.85
C MET A 20 17.87 -41.97 17.94
N LEU A 21 16.56 -41.92 17.60
CA LEU A 21 15.65 -42.95 17.02
C LEU A 21 14.96 -43.81 18.11
N VAL A 22 13.63 -43.67 18.21
CA VAL A 22 12.71 -44.75 18.62
C VAL A 22 11.61 -44.86 17.56
N SER A 23 11.51 -46.07 17.04
CA SER A 23 10.62 -46.61 16.01
C SER A 23 9.20 -46.86 16.56
N CYS A 24 8.16 -46.89 15.72
CA CYS A 24 7.65 -48.14 15.12
C CYS A 24 6.26 -47.93 14.48
N ALA A 25 6.00 -48.75 13.47
CA ALA A 25 4.94 -48.69 12.48
C ALA A 25 3.55 -49.12 12.96
N ALA A 26 2.53 -48.65 12.24
CA ALA A 26 1.36 -49.45 11.89
C ALA A 26 0.93 -49.10 10.45
N VAL A 27 1.02 -50.10 9.58
CA VAL A 27 0.43 -50.14 8.24
C VAL A 27 -1.07 -50.44 8.40
N GLY A 28 -1.91 -49.65 7.74
CA GLY A 28 -3.32 -49.93 7.54
C GLY A 28 -3.77 -49.32 6.22
N SER A 29 -4.09 -50.19 5.26
CA SER A 29 -4.69 -49.81 3.97
C SER A 29 -6.00 -49.07 4.19
N ALA A 30 -6.19 -47.95 3.51
CA ALA A 30 -7.50 -47.38 3.25
C ALA A 30 -7.51 -46.73 1.86
N GLU A 31 -8.58 -47.07 1.14
CA GLU A 31 -8.93 -46.84 -0.26
C GLU A 31 -8.63 -45.45 -0.85
N ASP A 32 -8.43 -45.45 -2.17
CA ASP A 32 -8.51 -44.29 -3.07
C ASP A 32 -9.80 -43.48 -2.85
N ALA A 33 -9.76 -42.52 -1.91
CA ALA A 33 -10.78 -41.50 -1.77
C ALA A 33 -10.51 -40.38 -2.78
N LYS A 34 -11.20 -40.45 -3.92
CA LYS A 34 -11.39 -39.35 -4.87
C LYS A 34 -11.69 -38.05 -4.10
N PRO A 35 -10.99 -36.92 -4.37
CA PRO A 35 -11.26 -35.66 -3.68
C PRO A 35 -12.72 -35.26 -3.90
N PRO A 36 -13.44 -34.79 -2.86
CA PRO A 36 -14.83 -34.37 -3.01
C PRO A 36 -14.87 -33.19 -3.99
N ALA A 37 -15.53 -33.41 -5.12
CA ALA A 37 -15.94 -32.33 -6.00
C ALA A 37 -16.84 -31.40 -5.19
N THR A 38 -16.26 -30.30 -4.73
CA THR A 38 -17.03 -29.21 -4.12
C THR A 38 -17.60 -28.42 -5.28
N THR A 39 -18.67 -28.92 -5.88
CA THR A 39 -19.59 -28.06 -6.64
C THR A 39 -20.23 -27.14 -5.62
N THR A 40 -19.58 -26.00 -5.37
CA THR A 40 -20.27 -24.82 -4.83
C THR A 40 -21.26 -24.38 -5.89
N ASP A 41 -22.48 -24.90 -5.80
CA ASP A 41 -23.61 -24.27 -6.47
C ASP A 41 -23.65 -22.80 -6.02
N PRO A 42 -23.88 -21.86 -6.95
CA PRO A 42 -24.05 -20.47 -6.58
C PRO A 42 -25.20 -20.36 -5.56
N PRO A 43 -25.08 -19.52 -4.51
CA PRO A 43 -26.10 -19.40 -3.49
C PRO A 43 -27.45 -19.09 -4.14
N SER A 44 -28.41 -19.99 -3.93
CA SER A 44 -29.75 -19.92 -4.49
C SER A 44 -30.46 -18.67 -3.97
N VAL A 45 -30.94 -17.86 -4.91
CA VAL A 45 -31.64 -16.61 -4.62
C VAL A 45 -33.09 -16.95 -4.28
N SER A 46 -33.51 -16.73 -3.04
CA SER A 46 -34.92 -16.59 -2.72
C SER A 46 -35.46 -15.42 -3.56
N LYS A 47 -36.41 -15.67 -4.45
CA LYS A 47 -37.05 -14.62 -5.27
C LYS A 47 -37.71 -13.61 -4.33
N SER A 48 -37.06 -12.48 -4.08
CA SER A 48 -37.63 -11.36 -3.32
C SER A 48 -38.82 -10.79 -4.11
N GLN A 49 -40.02 -10.88 -3.58
CA GLN A 49 -41.13 -10.09 -4.13
C GLN A 49 -40.86 -8.60 -3.83
N GLY A 50 -40.71 -7.79 -4.88
CA GLY A 50 -40.59 -6.32 -4.75
C GLY A 50 -39.20 -5.76 -4.41
N GLY A 51 -38.12 -6.52 -4.59
CA GLY A 51 -36.74 -6.05 -4.35
C GLY A 51 -36.31 -6.02 -2.88
N PHE A 52 -37.19 -6.45 -1.97
CA PHE A 52 -36.89 -6.65 -0.56
C PHE A 52 -36.87 -8.13 -0.21
N ASP A 53 -35.76 -8.60 0.34
CA ASP A 53 -35.67 -9.97 0.83
C ASP A 53 -36.33 -10.07 2.21
N ILE A 54 -37.61 -10.44 2.23
CA ILE A 54 -38.36 -10.65 3.48
C ILE A 54 -37.73 -11.76 4.34
N GLY A 55 -36.97 -12.68 3.74
CA GLY A 55 -36.22 -13.70 4.46
C GLY A 55 -35.02 -13.15 5.25
N ALA A 56 -34.58 -11.92 4.95
CA ALA A 56 -33.49 -11.25 5.66
C ALA A 56 -33.89 -10.68 7.03
N LEU A 57 -35.19 -10.56 7.29
CA LEU A 57 -35.72 -9.94 8.51
C LEU A 57 -35.49 -10.83 9.74
N ASP A 58 -35.14 -10.21 10.87
CA ASP A 58 -35.17 -10.82 12.19
C ASP A 58 -36.44 -10.37 12.94
N ARG A 59 -37.52 -11.14 12.78
CA ARG A 59 -38.82 -10.82 13.40
C ARG A 59 -38.87 -11.03 14.91
N SER A 60 -37.78 -11.49 15.54
CA SER A 60 -37.71 -11.62 17.00
C SER A 60 -37.42 -10.28 17.69
N VAL A 61 -37.07 -9.24 16.93
CA VAL A 61 -36.71 -7.91 17.45
C VAL A 61 -37.79 -6.89 17.10
N ASP A 62 -38.14 -6.04 18.07
CA ASP A 62 -39.06 -4.93 17.85
C ASP A 62 -38.41 -3.88 16.91
N PRO A 63 -39.01 -3.60 15.73
CA PRO A 63 -38.49 -2.60 14.79
C PRO A 63 -38.43 -1.19 15.37
N CYS A 64 -39.25 -0.86 16.38
CA CYS A 64 -39.24 0.45 17.03
C CYS A 64 -38.05 0.63 18.00
N VAL A 65 -37.40 -0.47 18.41
CA VAL A 65 -36.26 -0.47 19.34
C VAL A 65 -34.94 -0.54 18.59
N ASP A 66 -34.82 -1.50 17.67
CA ASP A 66 -33.63 -1.66 16.82
C ASP A 66 -34.04 -2.07 15.42
N PHE A 67 -34.36 -1.05 14.60
CA PHE A 67 -34.74 -1.26 13.21
C PHE A 67 -33.64 -1.93 12.38
N TYR A 68 -32.35 -1.72 12.72
CA TYR A 68 -31.26 -2.33 11.98
C TYR A 68 -31.20 -3.84 12.24
N GLN A 69 -31.32 -4.27 13.50
CA GLN A 69 -31.38 -5.69 13.81
C GLN A 69 -32.65 -6.33 13.23
N PHE A 70 -33.82 -5.70 13.34
CA PHE A 70 -35.04 -6.21 12.70
C PHE A 70 -34.88 -6.38 11.18
N ALA A 71 -34.36 -5.35 10.50
CA ALA A 71 -34.30 -5.35 9.04
C ALA A 71 -33.15 -6.21 8.47
N CYS A 72 -32.02 -6.31 9.17
CA CYS A 72 -30.79 -6.92 8.66
C CYS A 72 -30.29 -8.14 9.46
N GLY A 73 -30.87 -8.43 10.61
CA GLY A 73 -30.39 -9.44 11.56
C GLY A 73 -30.37 -10.85 10.96
N GLY A 74 -31.44 -11.23 10.25
CA GLY A 74 -31.53 -12.52 9.57
C GLY A 74 -30.44 -12.67 8.49
N TRP A 75 -30.26 -11.66 7.65
CA TRP A 75 -29.20 -11.66 6.64
C TRP A 75 -27.80 -11.75 7.26
N ARG A 76 -27.52 -10.94 8.30
CA ARG A 76 -26.21 -10.94 8.99
C ARG A 76 -25.90 -12.29 9.62
N LYS A 77 -26.90 -12.98 10.15
CA LYS A 77 -26.75 -14.33 10.71
C LYS A 77 -26.41 -15.36 9.63
N ALA A 78 -27.04 -15.27 8.47
CA ALA A 78 -26.82 -16.19 7.34
C ALA A 78 -25.54 -15.88 6.54
N ASN A 79 -24.97 -14.68 6.67
CA ASN A 79 -23.84 -14.20 5.88
C ASN A 79 -22.68 -13.79 6.79
N PRO A 80 -21.97 -14.75 7.42
CA PRO A 80 -20.77 -14.44 8.19
C PRO A 80 -19.70 -13.81 7.29
N ILE A 81 -18.81 -13.01 7.88
CA ILE A 81 -17.73 -12.36 7.13
C ILE A 81 -16.79 -13.44 6.59
N PRO A 82 -16.61 -13.55 5.25
CA PRO A 82 -15.68 -14.51 4.67
C PRO A 82 -14.24 -14.30 5.18
N PRO A 83 -13.42 -15.36 5.26
CA PRO A 83 -12.11 -15.28 5.89
C PRO A 83 -11.13 -14.34 5.17
N ASP A 84 -11.31 -14.13 3.86
CA ASP A 84 -10.53 -13.22 3.03
C ASP A 84 -11.01 -11.75 3.11
N GLN A 85 -12.19 -11.50 3.69
CA GLN A 85 -12.81 -10.18 3.74
C GLN A 85 -12.64 -9.51 5.11
N SER A 86 -12.48 -8.18 5.10
CA SER A 86 -12.44 -7.36 6.34
C SER A 86 -13.82 -6.91 6.80
N ARG A 87 -14.81 -6.96 5.91
CA ARG A 87 -16.22 -6.65 6.14
C ARG A 87 -17.08 -7.37 5.11
N TRP A 88 -18.32 -7.70 5.47
CA TRP A 88 -19.26 -8.32 4.57
C TRP A 88 -20.64 -7.67 4.71
N GLY A 89 -21.29 -7.46 3.58
CA GLY A 89 -22.53 -6.70 3.46
C GLY A 89 -23.08 -6.76 2.03
N ARG A 90 -24.29 -6.28 1.82
CA ARG A 90 -24.95 -6.29 0.49
C ARG A 90 -24.15 -5.59 -0.62
N PHE A 91 -23.45 -4.50 -0.29
CA PHE A 91 -22.56 -3.83 -1.24
C PHE A 91 -21.29 -4.64 -1.56
N ASN A 92 -20.78 -5.43 -0.60
CA ASN A 92 -19.67 -6.34 -0.87
C ASN A 92 -20.11 -7.46 -1.82
N GLU A 93 -21.28 -8.05 -1.57
CA GLU A 93 -21.85 -9.08 -2.44
C GLU A 93 -22.08 -8.58 -3.86
N LEU A 94 -22.62 -7.35 -4.01
CA LEU A 94 -22.74 -6.72 -5.33
C LEU A 94 -21.38 -6.51 -5.99
N ALA A 95 -20.39 -6.03 -5.25
CA ALA A 95 -19.03 -5.86 -5.75
C ALA A 95 -18.40 -7.19 -6.18
N GLU A 96 -18.69 -8.29 -5.47
CA GLU A 96 -18.22 -9.64 -5.80
C GLU A 96 -18.85 -10.15 -7.09
N ARG A 97 -20.17 -9.99 -7.24
CA ARG A 97 -20.88 -10.34 -8.48
C ARG A 97 -20.31 -9.58 -9.68
N ASN A 98 -20.10 -8.27 -9.52
CA ASN A 98 -19.49 -7.45 -10.57
C ASN A 98 -18.04 -7.89 -10.87
N ARG A 99 -17.27 -8.28 -9.84
CA ARG A 99 -15.91 -8.81 -10.04
C ARG A 99 -15.93 -10.08 -10.88
N ASN A 100 -16.86 -10.99 -10.64
CA ASN A 100 -16.98 -12.22 -11.43
C ASN A 100 -17.32 -11.93 -12.89
N VAL A 101 -18.25 -11.01 -13.16
CA VAL A 101 -18.55 -10.60 -14.54
C VAL A 101 -17.33 -9.99 -15.22
N LEU A 102 -16.59 -9.12 -14.53
CA LEU A 102 -15.36 -8.52 -15.07
C LEU A 102 -14.26 -9.58 -15.29
N HIS A 103 -14.12 -10.52 -14.37
CA HIS A 103 -13.20 -11.64 -14.49
C HIS A 103 -13.51 -12.47 -15.73
N ASP A 104 -14.77 -12.84 -15.96
CA ASP A 104 -15.18 -13.62 -17.13
C ASP A 104 -14.92 -12.88 -18.45
N ILE A 105 -15.13 -11.56 -18.48
CA ILE A 105 -14.79 -10.73 -19.64
C ILE A 105 -13.27 -10.73 -19.89
N LEU A 106 -12.47 -10.58 -18.83
CA LEU A 106 -11.00 -10.55 -18.93
C LEU A 106 -10.43 -11.92 -19.33
N GLU A 107 -10.99 -13.02 -18.83
CA GLU A 107 -10.65 -14.38 -19.24
C GLU A 107 -10.89 -14.59 -20.73
N GLN A 108 -11.99 -14.06 -21.27
CA GLN A 108 -12.26 -14.11 -22.71
C GLN A 108 -11.26 -13.32 -23.55
N VAL A 109 -10.53 -12.36 -22.99
CA VAL A 109 -9.59 -11.51 -23.74
C VAL A 109 -8.15 -11.62 -23.22
N LYS A 110 -7.78 -12.65 -22.45
CA LYS A 110 -6.41 -12.80 -21.95
C LYS A 110 -5.43 -13.37 -22.99
N ASP A 111 -5.81 -14.38 -23.76
CA ASP A 111 -4.91 -15.12 -24.68
C ASP A 111 -4.79 -14.52 -26.10
N PRO A 112 -3.59 -14.09 -26.57
CA PRO A 112 -3.41 -13.44 -27.86
C PRO A 112 -4.10 -14.18 -29.01
N ARG A 113 -4.97 -13.47 -29.76
CA ARG A 113 -5.68 -14.03 -30.91
C ARG A 113 -5.80 -13.03 -32.05
N PRO A 114 -5.91 -13.51 -33.31
CA PRO A 114 -6.24 -12.64 -34.43
C PRO A 114 -7.56 -11.90 -34.20
N GLY A 115 -7.63 -10.63 -34.65
CA GLY A 115 -8.85 -9.83 -34.59
C GLY A 115 -9.13 -9.11 -33.26
N ARG A 116 -8.23 -9.20 -32.27
CA ARG A 116 -8.32 -8.32 -31.08
C ARG A 116 -8.28 -6.86 -31.49
N SER A 117 -9.20 -6.07 -30.97
CA SER A 117 -9.06 -4.62 -30.92
C SER A 117 -7.85 -4.22 -30.07
N ALA A 118 -7.34 -3.01 -30.27
CA ALA A 118 -6.24 -2.48 -29.47
C ALA A 118 -6.60 -2.42 -27.97
N LEU A 119 -7.86 -2.16 -27.64
CA LEU A 119 -8.34 -2.14 -26.26
C LEU A 119 -8.33 -3.54 -25.64
N GLU A 120 -8.84 -4.55 -26.35
CA GLU A 120 -8.84 -5.94 -25.87
C GLU A 120 -7.42 -6.45 -25.64
N ALA A 121 -6.48 -6.14 -26.55
CA ALA A 121 -5.07 -6.48 -26.35
C ALA A 121 -4.52 -5.82 -25.08
N GLN A 122 -4.73 -4.51 -24.90
CA GLN A 122 -4.22 -3.79 -23.75
C GLN A 122 -4.75 -4.32 -22.41
N VAL A 123 -6.07 -4.53 -22.28
CA VAL A 123 -6.66 -5.01 -21.01
C VAL A 123 -6.37 -6.49 -20.78
N GLY A 124 -6.38 -7.28 -21.86
CA GLY A 124 -6.07 -8.70 -21.86
C GLY A 124 -4.65 -8.99 -21.40
N ASP A 125 -3.68 -8.33 -22.03
CA ASP A 125 -2.26 -8.51 -21.72
C ASP A 125 -1.94 -8.03 -20.31
N TYR A 126 -2.57 -6.93 -19.85
CA TYR A 126 -2.40 -6.45 -18.48
C TYR A 126 -2.95 -7.43 -17.44
N TYR A 127 -4.10 -8.04 -17.71
CA TYR A 127 -4.70 -9.07 -16.88
C TYR A 127 -3.85 -10.35 -16.88
N ALA A 128 -3.46 -10.85 -18.05
CA ALA A 128 -2.59 -12.03 -18.19
C ALA A 128 -1.26 -11.85 -17.44
N ALA A 129 -0.64 -10.67 -17.54
CA ALA A 129 0.58 -10.34 -16.79
C ALA A 129 0.36 -10.27 -15.26
N CYS A 130 -0.87 -10.01 -14.80
CA CYS A 130 -1.20 -10.05 -13.39
C CYS A 130 -1.44 -11.49 -12.89
N MET A 131 -1.98 -12.36 -13.73
CA MET A 131 -2.31 -13.74 -13.38
C MET A 131 -1.14 -14.73 -13.55
N ASP A 132 -0.06 -14.35 -14.24
CA ASP A 132 1.15 -15.17 -14.37
C ASP A 132 2.00 -15.17 -13.09
N GLU A 133 1.51 -15.86 -12.05
CA GLU A 133 2.23 -16.06 -10.79
C GLU A 133 3.60 -16.70 -11.03
N SER A 134 3.69 -17.68 -11.94
CA SER A 134 4.94 -18.36 -12.25
C SER A 134 6.02 -17.42 -12.79
N GLY A 135 5.61 -16.47 -13.65
CA GLY A 135 6.47 -15.44 -14.19
C GLY A 135 6.88 -14.41 -13.16
N ILE A 136 5.96 -14.04 -12.26
CA ILE A 136 6.24 -13.15 -11.13
C ILE A 136 7.27 -13.78 -10.19
N GLU A 137 7.08 -15.05 -9.78
CA GLU A 137 8.04 -15.76 -8.91
C GLU A 137 9.42 -15.89 -9.56
N ARG A 138 9.46 -16.26 -10.84
CA ARG A 138 10.71 -16.38 -11.59
C ARG A 138 11.43 -15.03 -11.73
N GLN A 139 10.70 -13.93 -11.79
CA GLN A 139 11.29 -12.59 -11.85
C GLN A 139 11.83 -12.14 -10.49
N GLY A 140 11.23 -12.57 -9.39
CA GLY A 140 11.65 -12.19 -8.05
C GLY A 140 11.58 -10.67 -7.86
N THR A 141 12.62 -10.10 -7.26
CA THR A 141 12.72 -8.64 -7.06
C THR A 141 13.35 -7.88 -8.23
N ARG A 142 13.81 -8.57 -9.29
CA ARG A 142 14.54 -7.92 -10.40
C ARG A 142 13.82 -6.71 -11.00
N PRO A 143 12.49 -6.70 -11.19
CA PRO A 143 11.78 -5.55 -11.75
C PRO A 143 11.91 -4.27 -10.91
N ILE A 144 12.13 -4.37 -9.60
CA ILE A 144 12.28 -3.21 -8.70
C ILE A 144 13.75 -2.81 -8.47
N ASP A 145 14.73 -3.56 -8.97
CA ASP A 145 16.16 -3.26 -8.78
C ASP A 145 16.56 -1.84 -9.24
N PRO A 146 16.11 -1.31 -10.40
CA PRO A 146 16.46 0.05 -10.80
C PRO A 146 15.94 1.10 -9.81
N ILE A 147 14.76 0.84 -9.24
CA ILE A 147 14.15 1.70 -8.22
C ILE A 147 15.04 1.64 -6.97
N LEU A 148 15.42 0.45 -6.49
CA LEU A 148 16.26 0.28 -5.31
C LEU A 148 17.65 0.92 -5.48
N LYS A 149 18.33 0.67 -6.61
CA LYS A 149 19.64 1.25 -6.91
C LYS A 149 19.64 2.77 -6.91
N GLY A 150 18.60 3.39 -7.47
CA GLY A 150 18.49 4.84 -7.43
C GLY A 150 18.25 5.38 -6.01
N VAL A 151 17.71 4.57 -5.08
CA VAL A 151 17.53 4.97 -3.68
C VAL A 151 18.88 4.93 -3.00
N ASP A 152 19.65 3.86 -3.22
CA ASP A 152 20.99 3.69 -2.67
C ASP A 152 21.93 4.82 -3.11
N ALA A 153 21.75 5.34 -4.33
CA ALA A 153 22.51 6.45 -4.89
C ALA A 153 22.20 7.84 -4.29
N ILE A 154 21.19 7.99 -3.42
CA ILE A 154 20.87 9.30 -2.81
C ILE A 154 22.00 9.69 -1.84
N ALA A 155 22.81 10.68 -2.19
CA ALA A 155 23.92 11.16 -1.36
C ALA A 155 23.62 12.50 -0.67
N SER A 156 22.65 13.26 -1.18
CA SER A 156 22.33 14.61 -0.73
C SER A 156 20.83 14.84 -0.52
N LYS A 157 20.47 16.02 0.02
CA LYS A 157 19.06 16.41 0.15
C LYS A 157 18.46 16.71 -1.22
N GLU A 158 19.26 17.27 -2.11
CA GLU A 158 18.94 17.58 -3.50
C GLU A 158 18.63 16.28 -4.25
N ASP A 159 19.45 15.24 -4.08
CA ASP A 159 19.19 13.90 -4.65
C ASP A 159 17.90 13.30 -4.12
N LEU A 160 17.59 13.47 -2.83
CA LEU A 160 16.30 13.02 -2.31
C LEU A 160 15.16 13.72 -3.05
N PHE A 161 15.17 15.05 -3.15
CA PHE A 161 14.05 15.77 -3.77
C PHE A 161 13.90 15.43 -5.25
N ARG A 162 15.02 15.26 -5.96
CA ARG A 162 15.02 14.76 -7.34
C ARG A 162 14.39 13.37 -7.40
N ARG A 163 14.81 12.46 -6.53
CA ARG A 163 14.29 11.09 -6.48
C ARG A 163 12.80 11.03 -6.12
N LEU A 164 12.33 11.90 -5.23
CA LEU A 164 10.90 12.00 -4.93
C LEU A 164 10.11 12.45 -6.16
N GLY A 165 10.62 13.40 -6.94
CA GLY A 165 9.99 13.80 -8.21
C GLY A 165 9.96 12.68 -9.26
N GLU A 166 11.05 11.92 -9.37
CA GLU A 166 11.11 10.72 -10.24
C GLU A 166 10.10 9.65 -9.80
N ASN A 167 9.97 9.41 -8.49
CA ASN A 167 8.98 8.49 -7.93
C ASN A 167 7.54 8.96 -8.20
N ASP A 168 7.23 10.24 -7.99
CA ASP A 168 5.90 10.82 -8.28
C ASP A 168 5.55 10.66 -9.77
N ALA A 169 6.51 10.91 -10.67
CA ALA A 169 6.31 10.72 -12.12
C ALA A 169 6.09 9.25 -12.51
N ALA A 170 6.66 8.31 -11.75
CA ALA A 170 6.46 6.88 -11.90
C ALA A 170 5.26 6.34 -11.09
N ALA A 171 4.43 7.22 -10.52
CA ALA A 171 3.29 6.86 -9.66
C ALA A 171 3.65 5.99 -8.42
N LEU A 172 4.88 6.09 -7.94
CA LEU A 172 5.32 5.46 -6.69
C LEU A 172 4.92 6.35 -5.50
N PRO A 173 4.52 5.77 -4.35
CA PRO A 173 4.20 6.55 -3.16
C PRO A 173 5.36 7.45 -2.71
N THR A 174 5.06 8.72 -2.43
CA THR A 174 6.04 9.71 -1.95
C THR A 174 5.57 10.43 -0.68
N LEU A 175 6.39 11.39 -0.20
CA LEU A 175 6.14 12.15 1.02
C LEU A 175 4.87 13.01 0.96
N PHE A 176 4.44 13.41 -0.23
CA PHE A 176 3.30 14.29 -0.44
C PHE A 176 2.38 13.68 -1.50
N ARG A 177 1.08 13.92 -1.37
CA ARG A 177 0.17 13.63 -2.48
C ARG A 177 0.25 14.79 -3.45
N PHE A 178 0.86 14.56 -4.61
CA PHE A 178 0.96 15.52 -5.69
C PHE A 178 0.02 15.12 -6.84
N GLY A 179 -0.71 16.09 -7.41
CA GLY A 179 -1.57 15.78 -8.54
C GLY A 179 -2.30 17.01 -9.09
N ALA A 180 -3.00 16.80 -10.19
CA ALA A 180 -3.89 17.80 -10.77
C ALA A 180 -5.25 17.78 -10.05
N ALA A 181 -5.76 18.94 -9.69
CA ALA A 181 -7.10 19.09 -9.12
C ALA A 181 -7.75 20.40 -9.61
N PRO A 182 -9.10 20.48 -9.65
CA PRO A 182 -9.79 21.74 -9.86
C PRO A 182 -9.39 22.79 -8.81
N ASP A 183 -9.28 24.06 -9.22
CA ASP A 183 -9.07 25.17 -8.29
C ASP A 183 -10.32 25.36 -7.41
N LEU A 184 -10.12 25.49 -6.10
CA LEU A 184 -11.21 25.71 -5.14
C LEU A 184 -11.88 27.08 -5.30
N HIS A 185 -11.23 28.02 -5.98
CA HIS A 185 -11.77 29.35 -6.26
C HIS A 185 -12.24 29.55 -7.71
N ASP A 186 -11.88 28.65 -8.62
CA ASP A 186 -12.30 28.67 -10.04
C ASP A 186 -12.32 27.25 -10.61
N SER A 187 -13.47 26.58 -10.54
CA SER A 187 -13.62 25.19 -10.98
C SER A 187 -13.39 24.97 -12.49
N LYS A 188 -13.27 26.05 -13.28
CA LYS A 188 -12.89 25.97 -14.71
C LYS A 188 -11.38 25.81 -14.90
N GLN A 189 -10.58 25.93 -13.85
CA GLN A 189 -9.13 25.78 -13.88
C GLN A 189 -8.67 24.53 -13.16
N THR A 190 -7.64 23.90 -13.73
CA THR A 190 -6.88 22.82 -13.08
C THR A 190 -5.56 23.38 -12.56
N ILE A 191 -5.27 23.12 -11.29
CA ILE A 191 -4.04 23.54 -10.63
C ILE A 191 -3.26 22.32 -10.13
N ALA A 192 -1.95 22.52 -9.91
CA ALA A 192 -1.17 21.57 -9.14
C ALA A 192 -1.58 21.63 -7.66
N SER A 193 -1.98 20.48 -7.12
CA SER A 193 -2.36 20.30 -5.72
C SER A 193 -1.29 19.51 -4.98
N VAL A 194 -1.04 19.90 -3.74
CA VAL A 194 -0.11 19.22 -2.82
C VAL A 194 -0.83 18.97 -1.50
N GLY A 195 -0.96 17.71 -1.12
CA GLY A 195 -1.64 17.27 0.10
C GLY A 195 -0.74 16.45 1.03
N GLN A 196 -1.22 16.24 2.25
CA GLN A 196 -0.54 15.39 3.23
C GLN A 196 -0.45 13.94 2.71
N GLY A 197 0.72 13.34 2.86
CA GLY A 197 1.05 11.99 2.41
C GLY A 197 2.17 11.39 3.26
N GLY A 198 2.75 10.30 2.77
CA GLY A 198 3.95 9.69 3.34
C GLY A 198 3.76 8.91 4.65
N LEU A 199 2.54 8.45 4.98
CA LEU A 199 2.29 7.56 6.11
C LEU A 199 1.97 6.14 5.59
N GLY A 200 2.56 5.12 6.21
CA GLY A 200 2.25 3.71 5.96
C GLY A 200 1.01 3.19 6.70
N LEU A 201 0.69 3.74 7.87
CA LEU A 201 -0.53 3.43 8.62
C LEU A 201 -1.71 4.30 8.14
N PRO A 202 -2.96 3.82 8.32
CA PRO A 202 -4.15 4.46 7.75
C PRO A 202 -4.42 5.89 8.22
N ASP A 203 -4.05 6.23 9.46
CA ASP A 203 -4.34 7.53 10.05
C ASP A 203 -3.17 8.08 10.86
N ARG A 204 -3.07 9.41 10.99
CA ARG A 204 -2.05 10.06 11.82
C ARG A 204 -2.17 9.64 13.28
N ASP A 205 -3.40 9.41 13.75
CA ASP A 205 -3.66 9.08 15.15
C ASP A 205 -3.10 7.71 15.53
N ASP A 206 -2.94 6.79 14.57
CA ASP A 206 -2.27 5.49 14.80
C ASP A 206 -0.81 5.67 15.25
N TYR A 207 -0.18 6.82 14.93
CA TYR A 207 1.17 7.16 15.39
C TYR A 207 1.21 7.94 16.70
N LEU A 208 0.14 8.63 17.04
CA LEU A 208 0.15 9.67 18.09
C LEU A 208 -0.60 9.28 19.36
N LYS A 209 -1.58 8.39 19.28
CA LYS A 209 -2.32 7.93 20.45
C LYS A 209 -1.55 6.88 21.24
N ASP A 210 -1.72 6.91 22.56
CA ASP A 210 -1.08 5.98 23.50
C ASP A 210 -1.99 4.83 23.96
N ASP A 211 -3.17 4.69 23.34
CA ASP A 211 -4.05 3.56 23.57
C ASP A 211 -3.41 2.23 23.09
N ALA A 212 -3.86 1.12 23.68
CA ALA A 212 -3.31 -0.21 23.42
C ALA A 212 -3.36 -0.60 21.93
N LYS A 213 -4.44 -0.24 21.23
CA LYS A 213 -4.63 -0.61 19.82
C LYS A 213 -3.69 0.17 18.91
N SER A 214 -3.46 1.45 19.20
CA SER A 214 -2.49 2.27 18.47
C SER A 214 -1.05 1.77 18.69
N LYS A 215 -0.70 1.36 19.92
CA LYS A 215 0.61 0.74 20.21
C LYS A 215 0.80 -0.58 19.47
N GLU A 216 -0.19 -1.47 19.53
CA GLU A 216 -0.17 -2.75 18.81
C GLU A 216 -0.01 -2.54 17.30
N LYS A 217 -0.75 -1.60 16.69
CA LYS A 217 -0.59 -1.29 15.26
C LYS A 217 0.83 -0.85 14.91
N ARG A 218 1.48 -0.01 15.73
CA ARG A 218 2.86 0.43 15.51
C ARG A 218 3.84 -0.74 15.61
N GLU A 219 3.63 -1.64 16.57
CA GLU A 219 4.43 -2.86 16.72
C GLU A 219 4.31 -3.77 15.49
N ARG A 220 3.08 -4.06 15.05
CA ARG A 220 2.80 -4.85 13.83
C ARG A 220 3.34 -4.19 12.57
N TYR A 221 3.28 -2.86 12.50
CA TYR A 221 3.84 -2.12 11.38
C TYR A 221 5.37 -2.23 11.31
N VAL A 222 6.07 -2.09 12.44
CA VAL A 222 7.52 -2.31 12.51
C VAL A 222 7.88 -3.75 12.15
N GLU A 223 7.14 -4.74 12.66
CA GLU A 223 7.33 -6.15 12.30
C GLU A 223 7.20 -6.35 10.78
N HIS A 224 6.15 -5.78 10.18
CA HIS A 224 5.92 -5.87 8.74
C HIS A 224 7.04 -5.24 7.93
N VAL A 225 7.41 -3.99 8.22
CA VAL A 225 8.49 -3.29 7.52
C VAL A 225 9.81 -4.05 7.66
N GLY A 226 10.10 -4.57 8.86
CA GLY A 226 11.28 -5.38 9.11
C GLY A 226 11.30 -6.65 8.23
N LYS A 227 10.18 -7.37 8.12
CA LYS A 227 10.09 -8.55 7.23
C LYS A 227 10.29 -8.17 5.76
N MET A 228 9.69 -7.07 5.32
CA MET A 228 9.87 -6.60 3.94
C MET A 228 11.33 -6.26 3.63
N LEU A 229 12.04 -5.62 4.55
CA LEU A 229 13.46 -5.30 4.38
C LEU A 229 14.35 -6.56 4.39
N GLN A 230 14.02 -7.56 5.21
CA GLN A 230 14.70 -8.86 5.18
C GLN A 230 14.51 -9.59 3.84
N LEU A 231 13.30 -9.55 3.28
CA LEU A 231 13.03 -10.09 1.94
C LEU A 231 13.82 -9.36 0.83
N LEU A 232 14.24 -8.12 1.08
CA LEU A 232 15.15 -7.34 0.22
C LEU A 232 16.64 -7.54 0.55
N GLY A 233 16.97 -8.52 1.38
CA GLY A 233 18.34 -8.95 1.69
C GLY A 233 18.99 -8.26 2.89
N GLU A 234 18.28 -7.46 3.68
CA GLU A 234 18.83 -6.94 4.93
C GLU A 234 18.93 -8.03 6.01
N SER A 235 19.95 -7.96 6.86
CA SER A 235 20.01 -8.82 8.05
C SER A 235 18.86 -8.50 9.01
N ALA A 236 18.46 -9.47 9.83
CA ALA A 236 17.36 -9.29 10.78
C ALA A 236 17.56 -8.08 11.71
N ASP A 237 18.78 -7.87 12.20
CA ASP A 237 19.12 -6.74 13.08
C ASP A 237 19.05 -5.40 12.35
N GLN A 238 19.59 -5.34 11.12
CA GLN A 238 19.57 -4.13 10.31
C GLN A 238 18.12 -3.76 9.93
N ALA A 239 17.35 -4.74 9.47
CA ALA A 239 15.95 -4.56 9.10
C ALA A 239 15.09 -4.08 10.28
N LYS A 240 15.33 -4.60 11.49
CA LYS A 240 14.64 -4.14 12.71
C LYS A 240 14.98 -2.69 13.05
N ALA A 241 16.26 -2.32 13.00
CA ALA A 241 16.71 -0.94 13.23
C ALA A 241 16.12 0.04 12.19
N ASP A 242 15.94 -0.43 10.97
CA ASP A 242 15.47 0.38 9.85
C ASP A 242 13.96 0.56 9.86
N ALA A 243 13.23 -0.49 10.20
CA ALA A 243 11.79 -0.42 10.46
C ALA A 243 11.48 0.57 11.60
N GLN A 244 12.26 0.57 12.69
CA GLN A 244 12.13 1.57 13.76
C GLN A 244 12.42 2.99 13.29
N THR A 245 13.40 3.13 12.39
CA THR A 245 13.73 4.43 11.78
C THR A 245 12.61 4.94 10.88
N VAL A 246 11.98 4.05 10.11
CA VAL A 246 10.78 4.35 9.31
C VAL A 246 9.65 4.84 10.21
N LEU A 247 9.30 4.10 11.27
CA LEU A 247 8.26 4.49 12.22
C LEU A 247 8.54 5.88 12.82
N ARG A 248 9.79 6.17 13.19
CA ARG A 248 10.19 7.48 13.75
C ARG A 248 10.01 8.62 12.75
N ILE A 249 10.39 8.42 11.48
CA ILE A 249 10.17 9.42 10.42
C ILE A 249 8.67 9.67 10.23
N GLU A 250 7.89 8.61 10.06
CA GLU A 250 6.46 8.72 9.81
C GLU A 250 5.72 9.32 10.99
N THR A 251 6.13 9.04 12.23
CA THR A 251 5.62 9.71 13.43
C THR A 251 5.89 11.22 13.38
N GLY A 252 7.08 11.62 12.91
CA GLY A 252 7.41 13.03 12.67
C GLY A 252 6.50 13.69 11.63
N LEU A 253 6.16 12.97 10.56
CA LEU A 253 5.20 13.41 9.54
C LEU A 253 3.78 13.51 10.12
N ALA A 254 3.33 12.49 10.86
CA ALA A 254 2.00 12.43 11.47
C ALA A 254 1.72 13.62 12.41
N LYS A 255 2.73 14.07 13.16
CA LYS A 255 2.66 15.29 13.99
C LYS A 255 2.35 16.55 13.18
N ALA A 256 2.76 16.60 11.90
CA ALA A 256 2.51 17.72 10.99
C ALA A 256 1.24 17.56 10.15
N HIS A 257 0.61 16.38 10.14
CA HIS A 257 -0.67 16.16 9.46
C HIS A 257 -1.81 16.84 10.20
N LEU A 258 -2.81 17.30 9.44
CA LEU A 258 -4.11 17.67 9.99
C LEU A 258 -4.86 16.40 10.40
N ASP A 259 -5.61 16.47 11.50
CA ASP A 259 -6.57 15.42 11.86
C ASP A 259 -7.74 15.35 10.88
N ARG A 260 -8.47 14.24 10.94
CA ARG A 260 -9.58 13.96 10.02
C ARG A 260 -10.65 15.04 10.05
N THR A 261 -10.92 15.64 11.21
CA THR A 261 -11.94 16.67 11.36
C THR A 261 -11.45 17.97 10.72
N ALA A 262 -10.23 18.38 11.01
CA ALA A 262 -9.63 19.56 10.39
C ALA A 262 -9.51 19.43 8.85
N MET A 263 -9.27 18.22 8.33
CA MET A 263 -9.21 17.94 6.89
C MET A 263 -10.55 18.07 6.16
N ARG A 264 -11.68 18.04 6.88
CA ARG A 264 -13.02 18.23 6.31
C ARG A 264 -13.34 19.68 6.01
N ASP A 265 -12.70 20.62 6.71
CA ASP A 265 -12.84 22.04 6.39
C ASP A 265 -11.98 22.39 5.16
N PRO A 266 -12.59 22.77 4.03
CA PRO A 266 -11.85 23.14 2.82
C PRO A 266 -10.84 24.26 3.04
N LYS A 267 -11.11 25.19 3.98
CA LYS A 267 -10.21 26.33 4.28
C LYS A 267 -8.86 25.88 4.82
N ASN A 268 -8.81 24.76 5.51
CA ASN A 268 -7.54 24.21 6.04
C ASN A 268 -6.64 23.65 4.93
N ARG A 269 -7.24 23.28 3.79
CA ARG A 269 -6.56 22.71 2.62
C ARG A 269 -6.30 23.75 1.53
N ASP A 270 -7.01 24.86 1.56
CA ASP A 270 -6.86 25.98 0.64
C ASP A 270 -5.72 26.92 1.06
N ARG A 271 -4.50 26.56 0.65
CA ARG A 271 -3.31 27.40 0.88
C ARG A 271 -2.57 27.65 -0.42
N ALA A 272 -3.13 28.51 -1.28
CA ALA A 272 -2.46 28.98 -2.48
C ALA A 272 -1.10 29.64 -2.15
N SER A 273 -0.01 28.96 -2.48
CA SER A 273 1.35 29.45 -2.27
C SER A 273 1.61 30.76 -3.03
N ARG A 274 2.49 31.62 -2.51
CA ARG A 274 2.88 32.87 -3.22
C ARG A 274 3.47 32.60 -4.61
N SER A 275 4.06 31.43 -4.84
CA SER A 275 4.58 31.00 -6.14
C SER A 275 3.47 30.63 -7.12
N SER A 276 2.38 29.97 -6.70
CA SER A 276 1.24 29.71 -7.59
C SER A 276 0.57 31.02 -8.03
N ARG A 277 0.37 31.97 -7.09
CA ARG A 277 -0.18 33.30 -7.41
C ARG A 277 0.71 34.12 -8.35
N ARG A 278 2.05 33.96 -8.29
CA ARG A 278 2.99 34.61 -9.22
C ARG A 278 3.03 33.92 -10.58
N ALA A 279 2.94 32.59 -10.62
CA ALA A 279 2.93 31.80 -11.85
C ALA A 279 1.63 32.01 -12.65
N THR A 280 0.46 32.05 -12.01
CA THR A 280 -0.80 32.42 -12.69
C THR A 280 -0.76 33.87 -13.17
N ARG A 281 -0.25 34.81 -12.35
CA ARG A 281 -0.04 36.20 -12.80
C ARG A 281 0.93 36.31 -13.98
N SER A 282 2.02 35.53 -14.01
CA SER A 282 2.97 35.55 -15.12
C SER A 282 2.42 34.88 -16.37
N CYS A 283 1.67 33.76 -16.26
CA CYS A 283 0.98 33.14 -17.39
C CYS A 283 -0.08 34.05 -17.98
N ARG A 284 -0.86 34.75 -17.15
CA ARG A 284 -1.87 35.73 -17.60
C ARG A 284 -1.23 36.93 -18.30
N ARG A 285 -0.10 37.43 -17.78
CA ARG A 285 0.72 38.48 -18.44
C ARG A 285 1.41 38.01 -19.72
N ARG A 286 1.78 36.73 -19.81
CA ARG A 286 2.38 36.15 -21.02
C ARG A 286 1.32 36.00 -22.10
N ARG A 287 0.13 35.46 -21.80
CA ARG A 287 -1.01 35.40 -22.74
C ARG A 287 -1.42 36.77 -23.27
N SER A 288 -1.38 37.82 -22.44
CA SER A 288 -1.67 39.19 -22.91
C SER A 288 -0.53 39.80 -23.76
N ARG A 289 0.70 39.29 -23.67
CA ARG A 289 1.86 39.75 -24.47
C ARG A 289 2.13 38.89 -25.71
N THR A 290 1.80 37.60 -25.70
CA THR A 290 2.01 36.66 -26.81
C THR A 290 0.87 36.65 -27.83
N GLY A 291 -0.05 37.62 -27.77
CA GLY A 291 -0.85 38.01 -28.95
C GLY A 291 0.01 38.57 -30.10
N ARG A 292 1.31 38.78 -29.89
CA ARG A 292 2.31 38.98 -30.95
C ARG A 292 3.57 38.15 -30.65
N ARG A 293 4.04 37.46 -31.68
CA ARG A 293 5.32 36.72 -31.81
C ARG A 293 5.37 35.29 -31.26
N THR A 294 5.43 34.38 -32.23
CA THR A 294 5.91 33.00 -32.21
C THR A 294 7.42 32.91 -31.95
N SER A 295 7.82 31.70 -31.53
CA SER A 295 9.17 31.11 -31.47
C SER A 295 9.94 31.08 -30.13
N ALA A 296 10.35 29.83 -29.84
CA ALA A 296 11.48 29.26 -29.10
C ALA A 296 12.02 29.88 -27.78
N GLY A 297 12.31 29.02 -26.79
CA GLY A 297 13.28 29.33 -25.73
C GLY A 297 13.01 28.69 -24.36
N THR A 298 13.80 27.66 -24.07
CA THR A 298 14.44 27.24 -22.79
C THR A 298 13.88 27.85 -21.49
N SER A 299 13.44 27.01 -20.56
CA SER A 299 13.00 27.42 -19.22
C SER A 299 14.15 27.36 -18.19
N PRO A 300 14.35 28.40 -17.36
CA PRO A 300 15.35 28.39 -16.30
C PRO A 300 14.82 27.71 -15.03
N THR A 301 15.68 26.94 -14.37
CA THR A 301 15.50 26.35 -13.04
C THR A 301 15.25 27.44 -11.99
N ARG A 302 14.20 27.29 -11.17
CA ARG A 302 13.86 28.21 -10.07
C ARG A 302 13.58 27.46 -8.76
N PRO A 303 13.89 28.07 -7.60
CA PRO A 303 14.05 27.34 -6.34
C PRO A 303 12.73 27.01 -5.64
N LEU A 304 12.80 25.96 -4.81
CA LEU A 304 11.71 25.32 -4.05
C LEU A 304 10.86 26.27 -3.17
N PRO A 305 9.57 25.93 -2.94
CA PRO A 305 8.62 26.72 -2.16
C PRO A 305 8.97 26.82 -0.66
N THR A 306 8.49 27.91 -0.04
CA THR A 306 8.83 28.37 1.31
C THR A 306 8.41 27.41 2.44
N SER A 307 7.50 26.48 2.18
CA SER A 307 7.10 25.41 3.12
C SER A 307 8.22 24.40 3.37
N ALA A 308 9.00 24.06 2.33
CA ALA A 308 10.15 23.17 2.45
C ALA A 308 11.30 23.80 3.28
N ARG A 309 11.47 25.13 3.21
CA ARG A 309 12.45 25.86 4.04
C ARG A 309 12.07 25.91 5.52
N ARG A 310 10.77 25.94 5.83
CA ARG A 310 10.29 25.93 7.23
C ARG A 310 10.43 24.54 7.85
N TRP A 311 10.34 23.47 7.05
CA TRP A 311 10.65 22.10 7.46
C TRP A 311 12.15 21.89 7.73
N SER A 312 13.03 22.43 6.89
CA SER A 312 14.49 22.29 7.06
C SER A 312 15.05 23.00 8.30
N ARG A 313 14.33 24.00 8.87
CA ARG A 313 14.75 24.73 10.07
C ARG A 313 14.31 24.05 11.38
N ARG A 314 13.37 23.10 11.33
CA ARG A 314 12.82 22.43 12.55
C ARG A 314 13.39 21.03 12.80
N THR A 315 14.12 20.46 11.85
CA THR A 315 14.78 19.15 12.00
C THR A 315 16.29 19.32 12.05
N SER A 316 16.81 19.67 13.24
CA SER A 316 18.24 19.51 13.55
C SER A 316 18.52 18.01 13.75
N CYS A 317 18.83 17.31 12.66
CA CYS A 317 19.44 15.99 12.70
C CYS A 317 20.68 16.02 11.82
N SER A 318 21.78 15.44 12.30
CA SER A 318 23.05 15.29 11.56
C SER A 318 22.83 14.72 10.15
N THR A 319 23.55 15.26 9.17
CA THR A 319 23.45 14.95 7.74
C THR A 319 23.66 13.46 7.44
N ALA A 320 24.43 12.74 8.26
CA ALA A 320 24.72 11.31 8.11
C ALA A 320 23.56 10.39 8.54
N ASN A 321 22.77 10.78 9.54
CA ASN A 321 21.58 10.02 9.98
C ASN A 321 20.38 10.26 9.05
N ILE A 322 20.34 11.43 8.41
CA ILE A 322 19.27 11.84 7.52
C ILE A 322 19.32 11.09 6.18
N SER A 323 20.49 10.92 5.56
CA SER A 323 20.64 10.23 4.28
C SER A 323 20.26 8.74 4.39
N THR A 324 20.75 8.09 5.44
CA THR A 324 20.46 6.69 5.74
C THR A 324 18.97 6.46 6.03
N ALA A 325 18.35 7.29 6.87
CA ALA A 325 16.93 7.19 7.18
C ALA A 325 16.01 7.48 5.96
N ARG A 326 16.44 8.37 5.06
CA ARG A 326 15.72 8.71 3.81
C ARG A 326 15.77 7.60 2.77
N ARG A 327 16.93 6.96 2.61
CA ARG A 327 17.08 5.78 1.75
C ARG A 327 16.17 4.65 2.23
N LYS A 328 16.18 4.38 3.52
CA LYS A 328 15.40 3.30 4.16
C LYS A 328 13.89 3.48 3.99
N TRP A 329 13.38 4.71 4.14
CA TRP A 329 11.96 5.02 3.92
C TRP A 329 11.53 4.84 2.46
N SER A 330 12.31 5.37 1.51
CA SER A 330 12.02 5.18 0.08
C SER A 330 12.11 3.72 -0.36
N ARG A 331 13.03 2.94 0.22
CA ARG A 331 13.18 1.50 -0.05
C ARG A 331 11.93 0.71 0.41
N ALA A 332 11.45 0.97 1.62
CA ALA A 332 10.24 0.34 2.16
C ALA A 332 8.96 0.73 1.39
N GLY A 333 8.84 1.99 0.96
CA GLY A 333 7.69 2.47 0.16
C GLY A 333 7.65 1.91 -1.27
N SER A 334 8.81 1.62 -1.86
CA SER A 334 8.93 1.06 -3.21
C SER A 334 8.73 -0.46 -3.28
N ALA A 335 8.85 -1.18 -2.16
CA ALA A 335 8.70 -2.64 -2.08
C ALA A 335 7.27 -3.16 -2.32
N ALA A 336 6.28 -2.27 -2.50
CA ALA A 336 4.87 -2.61 -2.64
C ALA A 336 4.37 -2.74 -4.10
N CYS A 337 5.24 -2.55 -5.10
CA CYS A 337 4.85 -2.72 -6.51
C CYS A 337 5.05 -4.17 -6.97
N ARG A 338 3.94 -4.94 -6.97
CA ARG A 338 3.80 -6.32 -7.48
C ARG A 338 4.96 -7.25 -7.11
N PRO A 339 5.12 -7.57 -5.82
CA PRO A 339 6.21 -8.42 -5.39
C PRO A 339 5.83 -9.92 -5.46
N PRO A 340 6.80 -10.83 -5.36
CA PRO A 340 6.56 -12.28 -5.28
C PRO A 340 5.56 -12.65 -4.19
N THR A 341 4.92 -13.80 -4.32
CA THR A 341 3.83 -14.32 -3.48
C THR A 341 4.18 -14.28 -2.00
N ALA A 342 5.41 -14.61 -1.60
CA ALA A 342 5.86 -14.52 -0.20
C ALA A 342 5.81 -13.08 0.35
N THR A 343 6.14 -12.10 -0.49
CA THR A 343 6.08 -10.67 -0.15
C THR A 343 4.63 -10.17 -0.16
N SER A 344 3.83 -10.60 -1.13
CA SER A 344 2.40 -10.30 -1.22
C SER A 344 1.62 -10.85 -0.04
N ALA A 345 1.89 -12.09 0.39
CA ALA A 345 1.30 -12.71 1.57
C ALA A 345 1.71 -11.98 2.86
N THR A 346 2.99 -11.58 2.98
CA THR A 346 3.48 -10.78 4.12
C THR A 346 2.78 -9.42 4.19
N HIS A 347 2.59 -8.75 3.04
CA HIS A 347 1.87 -7.49 2.94
C HIS A 347 0.37 -7.63 3.22
N TRP A 348 -0.25 -8.70 2.73
CA TRP A 348 -1.67 -9.00 2.98
C TRP A 348 -1.92 -9.29 4.47
N ALA A 349 -1.10 -10.13 5.11
CA ALA A 349 -1.22 -10.44 6.53
C ALA A 349 -1.07 -9.18 7.41
N ALA A 350 -0.13 -8.29 7.08
CA ALA A 350 0.05 -7.04 7.81
C ALA A 350 -1.11 -6.06 7.58
N SER A 351 -1.55 -5.88 6.34
CA SER A 351 -2.63 -4.94 6.01
C SER A 351 -4.00 -5.37 6.51
N THR A 352 -4.25 -6.68 6.63
CA THR A 352 -5.50 -7.22 7.18
C THR A 352 -5.49 -7.25 8.70
N SER A 353 -4.39 -7.68 9.35
CA SER A 353 -4.28 -7.70 10.82
C SER A 353 -4.32 -6.29 11.42
N THR A 354 -3.67 -5.30 10.80
CA THR A 354 -3.69 -3.91 11.28
C THR A 354 -5.01 -3.19 11.05
N ARG A 355 -5.85 -3.66 10.10
CA ARG A 355 -7.16 -3.09 9.78
C ARG A 355 -8.34 -3.83 10.42
N ARG A 356 -8.21 -5.13 10.74
CA ARG A 356 -9.23 -5.87 11.47
C ARG A 356 -9.28 -5.35 12.90
N SER A 357 -10.43 -4.78 13.27
CA SER A 357 -10.80 -4.72 14.68
C SER A 357 -11.11 -6.16 15.10
N ALA A 358 -10.44 -6.65 16.14
CA ALA A 358 -10.62 -8.00 16.70
C ALA A 358 -12.12 -8.30 16.98
N PRO A 359 -12.52 -9.59 17.01
CA PRO A 359 -13.92 -9.99 17.02
C PRO A 359 -14.60 -9.40 18.26
N THR A 360 -15.80 -8.90 18.07
CA THR A 360 -16.71 -8.57 19.18
C THR A 360 -16.81 -9.83 20.04
N ALA A 361 -16.09 -9.84 21.16
CA ALA A 361 -16.28 -10.83 22.20
C ALA A 361 -17.75 -10.73 22.61
N ARG A 362 -18.50 -11.78 22.30
CA ARG A 362 -19.84 -12.03 22.81
C ARG A 362 -19.83 -11.76 24.32
N ARG A 363 -20.70 -10.87 24.79
CA ARG A 363 -21.40 -11.10 26.05
C ARG A 363 -22.80 -11.56 25.68
N ALA A 364 -23.21 -12.61 26.38
CA ALA A 364 -24.41 -13.41 26.17
C ALA A 364 -25.69 -12.57 26.16
#